data_AF-A0A2V9CLS3-F1
#
_entry.id   AF-A0A2V9CLS3-F1
#
_cell.length_a   1.000
_cell.length_b   1.000
_cell.length_c   1.000
_cell.angle_alpha   90.00
_cell.angle_beta   90.00
_cell.angle_gamma   90.00
#
_symmetry.space_group_name_H-M   'P 1'
#
loop_
_entity.id
_entity.type
_entity.pdbx_description
1 polymer ?
#
loop_
_entity_poly.entity_id
_entity_poly.type
_entity_poly.pdbx_seq_one_letter_code
_entity_poly.pdbx_strand_id
1 'polypeptide(L)'
;MLLKSDASFNFAMARWDALAASRPLLHGILAHGALDVDAARDRYVQLMESEGPVLACLLNITTSMMAINLPVANPLAYFKELIWDGTMAQDRFYGYADPALYDQVKRAQTQGTFAREPGFAIFHKGATDSFKQIQFGEANVQLTFHADDKKLIDGVECIKMEPDIDYYKDLAAHALLEVIHNGIGGCLTDPKQVYVFRIAGRRAGFPEFDPPYVIV
;
A
#
# COMPACT_ATOMS: atom_id res chain seq x y z
N MET A 1 12.88 -2.25 17.65
CA MET A 1 14.12 -2.01 16.91
C MET A 1 14.29 -0.50 16.79
N LEU A 2 15.43 0.07 17.19
CA LEU A 2 15.69 1.51 17.03
C LEU A 2 16.50 1.70 15.76
N LEU A 3 16.02 2.52 14.84
CA LEU A 3 16.77 2.91 13.64
C LEU A 3 17.70 4.08 13.97
N LYS A 4 18.87 4.11 13.33
CA LYS A 4 19.72 5.30 13.38
C LYS A 4 19.05 6.44 12.63
N SER A 5 19.31 7.67 13.06
CA SER A 5 18.75 8.88 12.43
C SER A 5 19.18 9.07 10.97
N ASP A 6 20.31 8.50 10.58
CA ASP A 6 20.90 8.56 9.24
C ASP A 6 20.66 7.29 8.41
N ALA A 7 19.83 6.35 8.91
CA ALA A 7 19.58 5.10 8.22
C ALA A 7 19.00 5.34 6.83
N SER A 8 19.43 4.56 5.84
CA SER A 8 19.12 4.75 4.42
C SER A 8 18.44 3.51 3.82
N PHE A 9 17.72 3.69 2.71
CA PHE A 9 17.13 2.56 1.99
C PHE A 9 18.15 1.94 1.06
N ASN A 10 18.19 0.61 1.03
CA ASN A 10 18.92 -0.16 0.03
C ASN A 10 17.95 -1.01 -0.79
N PHE A 11 17.72 -0.59 -2.03
CA PHE A 11 16.80 -1.21 -2.99
C PHE A 11 17.45 -2.26 -3.89
N ALA A 12 18.60 -2.85 -3.51
CA ALA A 12 19.28 -3.85 -4.34
C ALA A 12 18.38 -5.03 -4.74
N MET A 13 17.47 -5.46 -3.86
CA MET A 13 16.51 -6.54 -4.11
C MET A 13 15.25 -6.09 -4.88
N ALA A 14 15.01 -4.78 -4.96
CA ALA A 14 13.89 -4.17 -5.67
C ALA A 14 14.26 -3.75 -7.10
N ARG A 15 15.52 -3.90 -7.53
CA ARG A 15 15.91 -3.62 -8.92
C ARG A 15 14.99 -4.35 -9.90
N TRP A 16 14.67 -3.71 -11.03
CA TRP A 16 13.66 -4.18 -11.99
C TRP A 16 13.69 -5.69 -12.27
N ASP A 17 14.85 -6.22 -12.66
CA ASP A 17 15.00 -7.64 -13.00
C ASP A 17 14.90 -8.56 -11.77
N ALA A 18 15.43 -8.12 -10.62
CA ALA A 18 15.32 -8.85 -9.35
C ALA A 18 13.87 -8.89 -8.86
N LEU A 19 13.12 -7.81 -9.05
CA LEU A 19 11.72 -7.71 -8.73
C LEU A 19 10.87 -8.60 -9.65
N ALA A 20 11.17 -8.65 -10.95
CA ALA A 20 10.53 -9.55 -11.90
C ALA A 20 10.65 -11.02 -11.47
N ALA A 21 11.84 -11.41 -11.01
CA ALA A 21 12.12 -12.78 -10.57
C ALA A 21 11.46 -13.12 -9.22
N SER A 22 11.50 -12.19 -8.25
CA SER A 22 11.08 -12.47 -6.87
C SER A 22 9.61 -12.12 -6.58
N ARG A 23 9.04 -11.15 -7.31
CA ARG A 23 7.69 -10.59 -7.10
C ARG A 23 6.97 -10.37 -8.45
N PRO A 24 6.73 -11.43 -9.25
CA PRO A 24 6.19 -11.29 -10.61
C PRO A 24 4.82 -10.60 -10.67
N LEU A 25 3.96 -10.78 -9.64
CA LEU A 25 2.68 -10.08 -9.56
C LEU A 25 2.86 -8.56 -9.46
N LEU A 26 3.71 -8.10 -8.55
CA LEU A 26 3.99 -6.68 -8.36
C LEU A 26 4.68 -6.10 -9.59
N HIS A 27 5.66 -6.83 -10.15
CA HIS A 27 6.34 -6.44 -11.38
C HIS A 27 5.36 -6.25 -12.54
N GLY A 28 4.41 -7.17 -12.73
CA GLY A 28 3.37 -7.05 -13.76
C GLY A 28 2.49 -5.82 -13.57
N ILE A 29 2.08 -5.51 -12.33
CA ILE A 29 1.29 -4.31 -12.01
C ILE A 29 2.08 -3.02 -12.28
N LEU A 30 3.37 -2.99 -11.93
CA LEU A 30 4.26 -1.85 -12.18
C LEU A 30 4.49 -1.65 -13.69
N ALA A 31 4.60 -2.75 -14.43
CA ALA A 31 4.81 -2.73 -15.87
C ALA A 31 3.58 -2.28 -16.67
N HIS A 32 2.38 -2.54 -16.14
CA HIS A 32 1.14 -2.25 -16.83
C HIS A 32 0.98 -0.76 -17.17
N GLY A 33 0.29 -0.49 -18.28
CA GLY A 33 0.03 0.87 -18.76
C GLY A 33 1.26 1.62 -19.30
N ALA A 34 2.42 0.96 -19.42
CA ALA A 34 3.57 1.49 -20.16
C ALA A 34 3.43 1.19 -21.66
N LEU A 35 4.12 1.98 -22.49
CA LEU A 35 4.14 1.79 -23.95
C LEU A 35 4.83 0.48 -24.35
N ASP A 36 5.93 0.16 -23.67
CA ASP A 36 6.74 -1.03 -23.85
C ASP A 36 7.49 -1.35 -22.55
N VAL A 37 8.31 -2.40 -22.58
CA VAL A 37 9.07 -2.90 -21.41
C VAL A 37 10.11 -1.88 -20.94
N ASP A 38 10.74 -1.16 -21.87
CA ASP A 38 11.80 -0.19 -21.54
C ASP A 38 11.19 1.04 -20.86
N ALA A 39 10.07 1.57 -21.38
CA ALA A 39 9.33 2.66 -20.76
C ALA A 39 8.83 2.29 -19.35
N ALA A 40 8.41 1.04 -19.15
CA ALA A 40 7.97 0.56 -17.85
C ALA A 40 9.12 0.50 -16.84
N ARG A 41 10.27 -0.01 -17.28
CA ARG A 41 11.51 -0.05 -16.51
C ARG A 41 11.98 1.35 -16.15
N ASP A 42 12.05 2.25 -17.12
CA ASP A 42 12.55 3.62 -16.93
C ASP A 42 11.68 4.38 -15.92
N ARG A 43 10.36 4.27 -16.03
CA ARG A 43 9.41 4.86 -15.06
C ARG A 43 9.63 4.35 -13.64
N TYR A 44 9.87 3.04 -13.47
CA TYR A 44 10.15 2.45 -12.17
C TYR A 44 11.52 2.85 -11.62
N VAL A 45 12.55 2.86 -12.46
CA VAL A 45 13.91 3.28 -12.08
C VAL A 45 13.92 4.74 -11.67
N GLN A 46 13.20 5.60 -12.40
CA GLN A 46 13.03 7.00 -12.03
C GLN A 46 12.44 7.12 -10.62
N LEU A 47 11.35 6.42 -10.30
CA LEU A 47 10.78 6.40 -8.94
C LEU A 47 11.81 5.96 -7.88
N MET A 48 12.59 4.92 -8.18
CA MET A 48 13.63 4.42 -7.26
C MET A 48 14.74 5.44 -7.00
N GLU A 49 15.15 6.19 -8.01
CA GLU A 49 16.25 7.15 -7.92
C GLU A 49 15.82 8.50 -7.33
N SER A 50 14.60 8.96 -7.62
CA SER A 50 14.15 10.29 -7.20
C SER A 50 13.30 10.29 -5.93
N GLU A 51 12.59 9.20 -5.61
CA GLU A 51 11.54 9.18 -4.59
C GLU A 51 11.65 7.94 -3.68
N GLY A 52 12.82 7.72 -3.08
CA GLY A 52 13.11 6.57 -2.22
C GLY A 52 12.05 6.29 -1.14
N PRO A 53 11.59 7.28 -0.35
CA PRO A 53 10.52 7.07 0.63
C PRO A 53 9.20 6.59 -0.01
N VAL A 54 8.81 7.16 -1.16
CA VAL A 54 7.59 6.75 -1.87
C VAL A 54 7.70 5.30 -2.33
N LEU A 55 8.86 4.91 -2.90
CA LEU A 55 9.10 3.52 -3.27
C LEU A 55 9.06 2.58 -2.06
N ALA A 56 9.70 2.94 -0.95
CA ALA A 56 9.68 2.13 0.26
C ALA A 56 8.25 1.95 0.81
N CYS A 57 7.42 3.00 0.75
CA CYS A 57 6.01 2.94 1.10
C CYS A 57 5.25 1.95 0.20
N LEU A 58 5.36 2.10 -1.13
CA LEU A 58 4.74 1.20 -2.10
C LEU A 58 5.14 -0.26 -1.83
N LEU A 59 6.43 -0.53 -1.59
CA LEU A 59 6.94 -1.87 -1.30
C LEU A 59 6.42 -2.43 0.04
N ASN A 60 6.29 -1.59 1.07
CA ASN A 60 5.70 -1.99 2.35
C ASN A 60 4.22 -2.34 2.22
N ILE A 61 3.44 -1.48 1.56
CA ILE A 61 2.00 -1.68 1.38
C ILE A 61 1.75 -2.92 0.53
N THR A 62 2.41 -3.06 -0.62
CA THR A 62 2.22 -4.20 -1.52
C THR A 62 2.67 -5.52 -0.88
N THR A 63 3.76 -5.52 -0.10
CA THR A 63 4.17 -6.70 0.69
C THR A 63 3.14 -7.05 1.76
N SER A 64 2.60 -6.05 2.46
CA SER A 64 1.54 -6.27 3.44
C SER A 64 0.26 -6.80 2.78
N MET A 65 -0.12 -6.26 1.63
CA MET A 65 -1.24 -6.75 0.83
C MET A 65 -1.02 -8.20 0.41
N MET A 66 0.15 -8.58 -0.09
CA MET A 66 0.44 -9.99 -0.45
C MET A 66 0.28 -10.96 0.73
N ALA A 67 0.49 -10.51 1.96
CA ALA A 67 0.35 -11.32 3.17
C ALA A 67 -1.09 -11.38 3.71
N ILE A 68 -2.01 -10.56 3.22
CA ILE A 68 -3.42 -10.58 3.63
C ILE A 68 -4.14 -11.71 2.92
N ASN A 69 -4.71 -12.63 3.71
CA ASN A 69 -5.55 -13.70 3.21
C ASN A 69 -6.99 -13.21 3.07
N LEU A 70 -7.48 -13.01 1.84
CA LEU A 70 -8.91 -12.95 1.56
C LEU A 70 -9.40 -14.34 1.11
N PRO A 71 -10.73 -14.60 1.08
CA PRO A 71 -11.26 -15.90 0.73
C PRO A 71 -10.82 -16.51 -0.61
N VAL A 72 -10.45 -15.66 -1.60
CA VAL A 72 -10.06 -16.12 -2.95
C VAL A 72 -8.58 -15.87 -3.26
N ALA A 73 -8.07 -14.68 -2.95
CA ALA A 73 -6.69 -14.29 -3.22
C ALA A 73 -6.27 -13.19 -2.25
N ASN A 74 -5.03 -12.70 -2.34
CA ASN A 74 -4.62 -11.51 -1.59
C ASN A 74 -5.12 -10.22 -2.29
N PRO A 75 -5.24 -9.08 -1.57
CA PRO A 75 -5.67 -7.80 -2.15
C PRO A 75 -4.90 -7.36 -3.40
N LEU A 76 -3.57 -7.58 -3.44
CA LEU A 76 -2.73 -7.13 -4.57
C LEU A 76 -3.09 -7.85 -5.87
N ALA A 77 -3.57 -9.10 -5.79
CA ALA A 77 -3.95 -9.90 -6.96
C ALA A 77 -5.12 -9.32 -7.77
N TYR A 78 -5.86 -8.36 -7.21
CA TYR A 78 -6.97 -7.69 -7.89
C TYR A 78 -6.52 -6.42 -8.62
N PHE A 79 -5.33 -5.88 -8.33
CA PHE A 79 -4.82 -4.70 -9.00
C PHE A 79 -4.40 -5.04 -10.43
N LYS A 80 -4.76 -4.16 -11.36
CA LYS A 80 -4.39 -4.26 -12.78
C LYS A 80 -3.31 -3.25 -13.15
N GLU A 81 -3.44 -2.02 -12.64
CA GLU A 81 -2.56 -0.92 -13.02
C GLU A 81 -2.39 0.05 -11.85
N LEU A 82 -1.17 0.57 -11.68
CA LEU A 82 -0.89 1.69 -10.78
C LEU A 82 -1.16 3.03 -11.45
N ILE A 83 -1.62 4.01 -10.67
CA ILE A 83 -1.68 5.40 -11.11
C ILE A 83 -0.32 6.04 -10.82
N TRP A 84 0.37 6.45 -11.88
CA TRP A 84 1.75 6.96 -11.85
C TRP A 84 1.86 8.49 -11.82
N ASP A 85 0.84 9.18 -11.32
CA ASP A 85 0.83 10.64 -11.22
C ASP A 85 1.30 11.14 -9.85
N GLY A 86 1.21 12.45 -9.62
CA GLY A 86 1.63 13.09 -8.36
C GLY A 86 0.79 12.74 -7.13
N THR A 87 -0.17 11.81 -7.23
CA THR A 87 -0.96 11.37 -6.07
C THR A 87 -0.26 10.28 -5.24
N MET A 88 0.78 9.64 -5.77
CA MET A 88 1.61 8.69 -5.01
C MET A 88 2.48 9.43 -3.99
N ALA A 89 2.46 8.97 -2.74
CA ALA A 89 3.11 9.64 -1.62
C ALA A 89 3.73 8.64 -0.63
N GLN A 90 4.44 9.14 0.38
CA GLN A 90 5.16 8.28 1.35
C GLN A 90 4.25 7.56 2.37
N ASP A 91 2.94 7.67 2.23
CA ASP A 91 1.90 7.03 3.05
C ASP A 91 0.87 6.21 2.23
N ARG A 92 0.78 6.45 0.91
CA ARG A 92 -0.25 5.85 0.04
C ARG A 92 0.16 5.77 -1.43
N PHE A 93 -0.56 4.94 -2.18
CA PHE A 93 -0.57 4.99 -3.64
C PHE A 93 -1.99 4.82 -4.17
N TYR A 94 -2.18 5.01 -5.47
CA TYR A 94 -3.44 4.73 -6.13
C TYR A 94 -3.27 3.71 -7.26
N GLY A 95 -4.33 2.97 -7.54
CA GLY A 95 -4.37 2.01 -8.63
C GLY A 95 -5.79 1.66 -9.03
N TYR A 96 -5.92 0.97 -10.15
CA TYR A 96 -7.19 0.41 -10.61
C TYR A 96 -7.20 -1.08 -10.32
N ALA A 97 -8.26 -1.54 -9.67
CA ALA A 97 -8.44 -2.94 -9.29
C ALA A 97 -9.79 -3.49 -9.75
N ASP A 98 -9.84 -4.80 -9.94
CA ASP A 98 -11.08 -5.55 -10.17
C ASP A 98 -12.06 -5.31 -8.99
N PRO A 99 -13.33 -4.91 -9.24
CA PRO A 99 -14.31 -4.64 -8.20
C PRO A 99 -14.59 -5.83 -7.28
N ALA A 100 -14.28 -7.07 -7.69
CA ALA A 100 -14.39 -8.24 -6.84
C ALA A 100 -13.58 -8.10 -5.53
N LEU A 101 -12.53 -7.27 -5.51
CA LEU A 101 -11.79 -6.94 -4.28
C LEU A 101 -12.72 -6.38 -3.19
N TYR A 102 -13.67 -5.51 -3.55
CA TYR A 102 -14.60 -4.90 -2.61
C TYR A 102 -15.43 -5.96 -1.87
N ASP A 103 -15.98 -6.91 -2.60
CA ASP A 103 -16.75 -8.02 -2.03
C ASP A 103 -15.89 -8.93 -1.14
N GLN A 104 -14.63 -9.17 -1.54
CA GLN A 104 -13.70 -9.94 -0.70
C GLN A 104 -13.38 -9.22 0.62
N VAL A 105 -13.14 -7.91 0.58
CA VAL A 105 -12.84 -7.12 1.77
C VAL A 105 -14.05 -7.04 2.70
N LYS A 106 -15.27 -6.92 2.16
CA LYS A 106 -16.50 -7.00 2.97
C LYS A 106 -16.67 -8.36 3.65
N ARG A 107 -16.38 -9.46 2.94
CA ARG A 107 -16.36 -10.80 3.56
C ARG A 107 -15.30 -10.89 4.65
N ALA A 108 -14.10 -10.39 4.38
CA ALA A 108 -12.99 -10.35 5.33
C ALA A 108 -13.33 -9.52 6.58
N GLN A 109 -14.12 -8.45 6.42
CA GLN A 109 -14.67 -7.66 7.51
C GLN A 109 -15.66 -8.45 8.38
N THR A 110 -16.56 -9.23 7.78
CA THR A 110 -17.45 -10.14 8.55
C THR A 110 -16.68 -11.24 9.30
N GLN A 111 -15.47 -11.57 8.84
CA GLN A 111 -14.58 -12.55 9.47
C GLN A 111 -13.63 -11.92 10.51
N GLY A 112 -13.75 -10.61 10.78
CA GLY A 112 -12.94 -9.93 11.80
C GLY A 112 -11.47 -9.71 11.41
N THR A 113 -11.16 -9.68 10.11
CA THR A 113 -9.81 -9.36 9.62
C THR A 113 -9.66 -7.89 9.20
N PHE A 114 -10.79 -7.28 8.82
CA PHE A 114 -10.93 -5.86 8.53
C PHE A 114 -12.03 -5.23 9.39
N ALA A 115 -11.92 -3.94 9.64
CA ALA A 115 -12.99 -3.08 10.14
C ALA A 115 -13.27 -1.99 9.10
N ARG A 116 -14.54 -1.59 8.99
CA ARG A 116 -14.91 -0.44 8.15
C ARG A 116 -14.53 0.85 8.89
N GLU A 117 -13.81 1.75 8.24
CA GLU A 117 -13.37 3.01 8.85
C GLU A 117 -14.52 4.03 8.86
N PRO A 118 -14.97 4.53 10.02
CA PRO A 118 -15.93 5.63 10.06
C PRO A 118 -15.25 6.96 9.70
N GLY A 119 -15.96 7.84 8.99
CA GLY A 119 -15.45 9.19 8.68
C GLY A 119 -14.39 9.25 7.57
N PHE A 120 -14.10 8.13 6.90
CA PHE A 120 -13.10 8.02 5.82
C PHE A 120 -13.22 9.14 4.75
N ALA A 121 -14.43 9.56 4.39
CA ALA A 121 -14.65 10.59 3.37
C ALA A 121 -14.10 11.98 3.74
N ILE A 122 -13.77 12.22 5.02
CA ILE A 122 -13.13 13.47 5.49
C ILE A 122 -11.67 13.53 5.00
N PHE A 123 -10.99 12.39 5.01
CA PHE A 123 -9.56 12.28 4.68
C PHE A 123 -9.33 11.81 3.24
N HIS A 124 -10.26 11.04 2.69
CA HIS A 124 -10.21 10.50 1.33
C HIS A 124 -11.34 11.07 0.48
N LYS A 125 -11.10 12.24 -0.11
CA LYS A 125 -12.13 12.95 -0.90
C LYS A 125 -12.58 12.08 -2.08
N GLY A 126 -13.89 11.89 -2.19
CA GLY A 126 -14.49 11.07 -3.24
C GLY A 126 -14.36 9.56 -3.03
N ALA A 127 -13.91 9.12 -1.85
CA ALA A 127 -14.03 7.72 -1.47
C ALA A 127 -15.51 7.35 -1.24
N THR A 128 -15.88 6.14 -1.65
CA THR A 128 -17.20 5.55 -1.46
C THR A 128 -17.23 4.61 -0.25
N ASP A 129 -16.08 4.03 0.10
CA ASP A 129 -15.92 3.18 1.28
C ASP A 129 -14.46 3.06 1.71
N SER A 130 -14.20 2.62 2.95
CA SER A 130 -12.84 2.31 3.41
C SER A 130 -12.82 1.24 4.49
N PHE A 131 -11.82 0.36 4.43
CA PHE A 131 -11.65 -0.74 5.37
C PHE A 131 -10.19 -0.86 5.81
N LYS A 132 -9.97 -0.95 7.12
CA LYS A 132 -8.66 -1.10 7.74
C LYS A 132 -8.46 -2.52 8.26
N GLN A 133 -7.29 -3.09 8.00
CA GLN A 133 -6.85 -4.35 8.61
C GLN A 133 -6.81 -4.16 10.13
N ILE A 134 -7.23 -5.17 10.90
CA ILE A 134 -7.24 -5.09 12.39
C ILE A 134 -6.40 -6.18 13.05
N GLN A 135 -5.48 -6.77 12.28
CA GLN A 135 -4.68 -7.92 12.70
C GLN A 135 -3.33 -7.51 13.32
N PHE A 136 -2.95 -6.23 13.27
CA PHE A 136 -1.72 -5.72 13.87
C PHE A 136 -2.03 -4.60 14.86
N GLY A 137 -1.13 -4.37 15.83
CA GLY A 137 -1.24 -3.23 16.74
C GLY A 137 -1.06 -1.91 15.99
N GLU A 138 -0.09 -1.89 15.08
CA GLU A 138 0.34 -0.75 14.29
C GLU A 138 0.58 -1.15 12.82
N ALA A 139 0.76 -0.16 11.95
CA ALA A 139 1.09 -0.33 10.54
C ALA A 139 0.04 -1.15 9.75
N ASN A 140 -1.24 -1.08 10.10
CA ASN A 140 -2.30 -1.82 9.38
C ASN A 140 -2.52 -1.23 7.98
N VAL A 141 -2.77 -2.09 6.99
CA VAL A 141 -3.17 -1.64 5.65
C VAL A 141 -4.62 -1.16 5.71
N GLN A 142 -4.89 0.01 5.13
CA GLN A 142 -6.23 0.46 4.83
C GLN A 142 -6.44 0.43 3.32
N LEU A 143 -7.62 -0.05 2.92
CA LEU A 143 -8.07 -0.15 1.54
C LEU A 143 -9.26 0.78 1.37
N THR A 144 -9.01 1.92 0.75
CA THR A 144 -10.03 2.93 0.45
C THR A 144 -10.50 2.78 -1.00
N PHE A 145 -11.81 2.76 -1.20
CA PHE A 145 -12.47 2.50 -2.47
C PHE A 145 -13.05 3.79 -3.03
N HIS A 146 -12.81 4.07 -4.32
CA HIS A 146 -13.43 5.16 -5.07
C HIS A 146 -14.28 4.56 -6.19
N ALA A 147 -15.39 3.90 -5.81
CA ALA A 147 -16.18 3.06 -6.74
C ALA A 147 -16.82 3.81 -7.91
N ASP A 148 -16.94 5.15 -7.80
CA ASP A 148 -17.44 6.01 -8.86
C ASP A 148 -16.36 6.38 -9.90
N ASP A 149 -15.07 6.20 -9.59
CA ASP A 149 -13.95 6.40 -10.52
C ASP A 149 -13.57 5.05 -11.14
N LYS A 150 -13.92 4.89 -12.42
CA LYS A 150 -13.86 3.63 -13.15
C LYS A 150 -12.97 3.74 -14.39
N LYS A 151 -12.31 2.63 -14.72
CA LYS A 151 -11.49 2.50 -15.93
C LYS A 151 -11.60 1.08 -16.49
N LEU A 152 -11.85 0.95 -17.79
CA LEU A 152 -11.82 -0.34 -18.48
C LEU A 152 -10.36 -0.73 -18.76
N ILE A 153 -9.90 -1.83 -18.16
CA ILE A 153 -8.53 -2.36 -18.31
C ILE A 153 -8.63 -3.84 -18.66
N ASP A 154 -8.07 -4.26 -19.80
CA ASP A 154 -8.09 -5.65 -20.28
C ASP A 154 -9.49 -6.30 -20.28
N GLY A 155 -10.52 -5.51 -20.59
CA GLY A 155 -11.92 -5.96 -20.61
C GLY A 155 -12.60 -6.03 -19.24
N VAL A 156 -11.92 -5.62 -18.16
CA VAL A 156 -12.48 -5.52 -16.80
C VAL A 156 -12.76 -4.05 -16.47
N GLU A 157 -13.99 -3.75 -16.05
CA GLU A 157 -14.33 -2.43 -15.51
C GLU A 157 -13.78 -2.31 -14.09
N CYS A 158 -12.55 -1.80 -13.97
CA CYS A 158 -11.88 -1.61 -12.70
C CYS A 158 -12.37 -0.35 -11.98
N ILE A 159 -12.28 -0.36 -10.66
CA ILE A 159 -12.52 0.81 -9.80
C ILE A 159 -11.19 1.33 -9.25
N LYS A 160 -11.11 2.63 -9.01
CA LYS A 160 -9.95 3.24 -8.36
C LYS A 160 -9.91 2.86 -6.89
N MET A 161 -8.69 2.56 -6.45
CA MET A 161 -8.33 2.16 -5.11
C MET A 161 -7.24 3.08 -4.57
N GLU A 162 -7.29 3.33 -3.28
CA GLU A 162 -6.26 4.01 -2.51
C GLU A 162 -5.84 3.10 -1.34
N PRO A 163 -4.76 2.31 -1.53
CA PRO A 163 -4.10 1.64 -0.43
C PRO A 163 -3.20 2.60 0.34
N ASP A 164 -3.37 2.63 1.65
CA ASP A 164 -2.53 3.39 2.57
C ASP A 164 -2.13 2.53 3.78
N ILE A 165 -1.15 3.00 4.56
CA ILE A 165 -0.71 2.32 5.78
C ILE A 165 -0.75 3.27 6.97
N ASP A 166 -1.48 2.85 7.99
CA ASP A 166 -1.73 3.63 9.19
C ASP A 166 -0.86 3.13 10.34
N TYR A 167 -0.15 4.05 11.01
CA TYR A 167 0.61 3.73 12.22
C TYR A 167 -0.23 3.41 13.45
N TYR A 168 -1.43 3.97 13.57
CA TYR A 168 -2.15 3.99 14.83
C TYR A 168 -3.33 3.01 14.81
N LYS A 169 -3.49 2.31 15.94
CA LYS A 169 -4.59 1.38 16.16
C LYS A 169 -5.96 2.06 16.27
N ASP A 170 -5.99 3.32 16.69
CA ASP A 170 -7.20 3.97 17.21
C ASP A 170 -7.56 5.23 16.40
N LEU A 171 -8.77 5.23 15.82
CA LEU A 171 -9.36 6.36 15.11
C LEU A 171 -9.38 7.67 15.93
N ALA A 172 -9.47 7.59 17.26
CA ALA A 172 -9.46 8.77 18.12
C ALA A 172 -8.04 9.36 18.28
N ALA A 173 -7.02 8.51 18.33
CA ALA A 173 -5.62 8.95 18.26
C ALA A 173 -5.32 9.49 16.86
N HIS A 174 -5.92 8.89 15.83
CA HIS A 174 -5.79 9.32 14.44
C HIS A 174 -6.38 10.73 14.24
N ALA A 175 -7.62 11.00 14.64
CA ALA A 175 -8.20 12.34 14.49
C ALA A 175 -7.51 13.42 15.37
N LEU A 176 -7.02 13.08 16.57
CA LEU A 176 -6.39 14.06 17.45
C LEU A 176 -4.92 14.32 17.07
N LEU A 177 -4.16 13.28 16.70
CA LEU A 177 -2.75 13.42 16.33
C LEU A 177 -2.58 13.85 14.88
N GLU A 178 -3.41 13.40 13.95
CA GLU A 178 -3.32 13.82 12.55
C GLU A 178 -3.75 15.28 12.39
N VAL A 179 -4.79 15.75 13.08
CA VAL A 179 -5.18 17.17 13.07
C VAL A 179 -4.13 18.07 13.75
N ILE A 180 -3.46 17.59 14.80
CA ILE A 180 -2.44 18.38 15.52
C ILE A 180 -1.04 18.27 14.88
N HIS A 181 -0.65 17.12 14.31
CA HIS A 181 0.64 16.95 13.61
C HIS A 181 0.59 17.41 12.15
N ASN A 182 -0.48 17.18 11.40
CA ASN A 182 -0.58 17.72 10.02
C ASN A 182 -0.82 19.23 10.03
N GLY A 183 -1.36 19.79 11.12
CA GLY A 183 -1.53 21.23 11.28
C GLY A 183 -0.27 22.00 11.74
N ILE A 184 0.74 21.32 12.32
CA ILE A 184 1.91 21.99 12.95
C ILE A 184 3.26 21.43 12.45
N GLY A 185 3.32 20.25 11.79
CA GLY A 185 4.58 19.63 11.35
C GLY A 185 4.59 18.93 9.98
N GLY A 186 3.44 18.62 9.37
CA GLY A 186 3.36 18.15 7.97
C GLY A 186 4.16 16.88 7.61
N CYS A 187 4.54 16.05 8.58
CA CYS A 187 5.28 14.82 8.31
C CYS A 187 4.31 13.66 8.00
N LEU A 188 4.16 13.34 6.72
CA LEU A 188 3.55 12.09 6.25
C LEU A 188 4.29 10.87 6.85
N THR A 189 3.63 9.71 6.85
CA THR A 189 4.17 8.42 7.31
C THR A 189 5.61 8.16 6.82
N ASP A 190 6.56 7.95 7.74
CA ASP A 190 7.92 7.46 7.45
C ASP A 190 7.92 5.92 7.17
N PRO A 191 8.11 5.47 5.92
CA PRO A 191 8.08 4.05 5.57
C PRO A 191 9.13 3.22 6.34
N LYS A 192 10.17 3.81 6.92
CA LYS A 192 11.12 3.11 7.79
C LYS A 192 10.49 2.64 9.10
N GLN A 193 9.60 3.44 9.69
CA GLN A 193 8.90 3.05 10.90
C GLN A 193 7.89 1.92 10.60
N VAL A 194 7.21 1.99 9.45
CA VAL A 194 6.31 0.92 8.99
C VAL A 194 7.06 -0.41 8.90
N TYR A 195 8.25 -0.38 8.30
CA TYR A 195 9.14 -1.54 8.21
C TYR A 195 9.46 -2.13 9.59
N VAL A 196 9.86 -1.28 10.53
CA VAL A 196 10.15 -1.69 11.92
C VAL A 196 8.93 -2.29 12.61
N PHE A 197 7.78 -1.63 12.51
CA PHE A 197 6.55 -2.08 13.17
C PHE A 197 6.04 -3.39 12.60
N ARG A 198 6.10 -3.59 11.29
CA ARG A 198 5.68 -4.87 10.68
C ARG A 198 6.60 -6.04 11.04
N ILE A 199 7.91 -5.82 11.14
CA ILE A 199 8.84 -6.84 11.64
C ILE A 199 8.61 -7.12 13.13
N ALA A 200 8.45 -6.08 13.94
CA ALA A 200 8.19 -6.23 15.38
C ALA A 200 6.82 -6.89 15.66
N GLY A 201 5.83 -6.63 14.82
CA GLY A 201 4.47 -7.19 14.87
C GLY A 201 4.35 -8.60 14.30
N ARG A 202 5.48 -9.30 14.06
CA ARG A 202 5.47 -10.69 13.59
C ARG A 202 4.59 -11.54 14.50
N ARG A 203 3.70 -12.31 13.88
CA ARG A 203 2.75 -13.18 14.58
C ARG A 203 2.56 -14.50 13.85
N ALA A 204 2.21 -15.54 14.60
CA ALA A 204 1.93 -16.86 14.04
C ALA A 204 0.76 -16.79 13.04
N GLY A 205 0.86 -17.57 11.95
CA GLY A 205 -0.15 -17.62 10.89
C GLY A 205 -0.04 -16.54 9.81
N PHE A 206 0.97 -15.67 9.88
CA PHE A 206 1.28 -14.68 8.83
C PHE A 206 2.64 -14.97 8.21
N PRO A 207 2.79 -14.77 6.89
CA PRO A 207 4.10 -14.73 6.25
C PRO A 207 5.03 -13.72 6.92
N GLU A 208 6.34 -13.94 6.80
CA GLU A 208 7.32 -12.95 7.23
C GLU A 208 7.17 -11.67 6.39
N PHE A 209 7.25 -10.52 7.07
CA PHE A 209 7.24 -9.23 6.40
C PHE A 209 8.62 -8.98 5.79
N ASP A 210 8.71 -9.19 4.48
CA ASP A 210 9.95 -9.15 3.71
C ASP A 210 9.74 -8.27 2.45
N PRO A 211 9.70 -6.93 2.57
CA PRO A 211 9.67 -6.08 1.38
C PRO A 211 11.04 -6.13 0.68
N PRO A 212 11.14 -5.94 -0.65
CA PRO A 212 12.38 -6.12 -1.42
C PRO A 212 13.39 -4.97 -1.24
N TYR A 213 13.58 -4.49 -0.01
CA TYR A 213 14.60 -3.54 0.37
C TYR A 213 15.00 -3.76 1.83
N VAL A 214 16.15 -3.25 2.21
CA VAL A 214 16.59 -3.22 3.61
C VAL A 214 16.92 -1.80 4.03
N ILE A 215 16.96 -1.57 5.34
CA ILE A 215 17.42 -0.32 5.93
C ILE A 215 18.86 -0.53 6.42
N VAL A 216 19.80 0.32 5.98
CA VAL A 216 21.24 0.24 6.29
C VAL A 216 21.77 1.49 6.97
#